data_AF-A0A7K0WCX3-F1
#
_entry.id   AF-A0A7K0WCX3-F1
#
_cell.length_a   1.000
_cell.length_b   1.000
_cell.length_c   1.000
_cell.angle_alpha   90.00
_cell.angle_beta   90.00
_cell.angle_gamma   90.00
#
_symmetry.space_group_name_H-M   'P 1'
#
loop_
_entity.id
_entity.type
_entity.pdbx_description
1 polymer ?
#
loop_
_entity_poly.entity_id
_entity_poly.type
_entity_poly.pdbx_seq_one_letter_code
_entity_poly.pdbx_strand_id
1 'polypeptide(L)'
;MTASSLEEIGEAFFEIERRENLYDWKVGGISVWVLLRSRLFRTITQSANLYDWGTAKKFELPADSVHYAGANAAELLWAAANGRAKAPKSAAEPDFRNLKGVKALVVPFATRSAENPLIEKFSQPVIDALGADALVFGVGQWDKLSNRPRLEDLNEIFIKKYGTYASIFVRLALSKRDYAKYQRVVKYIEREVGISMAPYDVFPRWLLRTFVAERRGYRKVLAATSAKTVYMVNAARMPFQAAAQSLGMKIVEIQSGVFSKYSLQLSWPGSPSVDYLPNEILTWGEYFTDGIEHAANQKISVIGSTDEFNVVRDANLKRDSKQVVFLTQPLVGNDILAAAIEFARIKPNLNVIVKMHPRNDLEEFTRIIEAAGGSPKNLSLMQSQRSSLEVIAESEVAVGAFSTALIEAAGLGTKVAILRLPGWQHLAPLVEGGYASAFDNAQDLATNFENLRVAGDKYFFYGPKADIASLVRLG
;
A
#
# COMPACT_ATOMS: atom_id res chain seq x y z
N MET A 1 26.08 -18.25 -0.55
CA MET A 1 25.70 -16.84 -0.34
C MET A 1 24.42 -16.87 0.48
N THR A 2 24.46 -16.33 1.69
CA THR A 2 23.25 -16.17 2.52
C THR A 2 22.31 -15.20 1.81
N ALA A 3 21.03 -15.54 1.72
CA ALA A 3 20.04 -14.63 1.15
C ALA A 3 19.98 -13.36 2.00
N SER A 4 20.10 -12.19 1.37
CA SER A 4 20.08 -10.93 2.11
C SER A 4 18.73 -10.71 2.77
N SER A 5 18.73 -10.33 4.05
CA SER A 5 17.50 -10.07 4.78
C SER A 5 16.89 -8.70 4.41
N LEU A 6 15.61 -8.50 4.72
CA LEU A 6 14.95 -7.20 4.54
C LEU A 6 15.67 -6.08 5.29
N GLU A 7 16.16 -6.40 6.48
CA GLU A 7 16.90 -5.49 7.35
C GLU A 7 18.25 -5.10 6.72
N GLU A 8 19.05 -6.06 6.26
CA GLU A 8 20.33 -5.79 5.60
C GLU A 8 20.15 -4.85 4.39
N ILE A 9 19.12 -5.11 3.57
CA ILE A 9 18.79 -4.24 2.43
C ILE A 9 18.36 -2.84 2.91
N GLY A 10 17.50 -2.76 3.93
CA GLY A 10 17.02 -1.50 4.49
C GLY A 10 18.15 -0.64 5.05
N GLU A 11 19.03 -1.21 5.88
CA GLU A 11 20.17 -0.52 6.48
C GLU A 11 21.18 -0.06 5.42
N ALA A 12 21.40 -0.85 4.36
CA ALA A 12 22.22 -0.41 3.23
C ALA A 12 21.66 0.84 2.55
N PHE A 13 20.33 0.97 2.44
CA PHE A 13 19.68 2.17 1.91
C PHE A 13 19.85 3.37 2.84
N PHE A 14 19.61 3.21 4.15
CA PHE A 14 19.77 4.32 5.10
C PHE A 14 21.21 4.83 5.17
N GLU A 15 22.19 3.92 5.11
CA GLU A 15 23.59 4.29 5.12
C GLU A 15 23.99 5.07 3.87
N ILE A 16 23.60 4.61 2.68
CA ILE A 16 23.96 5.31 1.44
C ILE A 16 23.23 6.65 1.30
N GLU A 17 22.01 6.75 1.84
CA GLU A 17 21.24 7.98 1.93
C GLU A 17 21.99 9.07 2.69
N ARG A 18 22.52 8.71 3.86
CA ARG A 18 23.35 9.59 4.69
C ARG A 18 24.68 9.92 4.00
N ARG A 19 25.41 8.90 3.54
CA ARG A 19 26.75 9.03 2.96
C ARG A 19 26.80 9.94 1.74
N GLU A 20 25.80 9.84 0.87
CA GLU A 20 25.76 10.60 -0.38
C GLU A 20 24.84 11.83 -0.28
N ASN A 21 24.26 12.13 0.89
CA ASN A 21 23.23 13.15 1.08
C ASN A 21 22.16 13.08 -0.03
N LEU A 22 21.41 11.98 -0.05
CA LEU A 22 20.47 11.68 -1.13
C LEU A 22 19.16 12.46 -1.01
N TYR A 23 18.75 12.83 0.20
CA TYR A 23 17.54 13.61 0.42
C TYR A 23 17.60 15.00 -0.24
N ASP A 24 18.78 15.63 -0.27
CA ASP A 24 19.00 16.93 -0.93
C ASP A 24 19.36 16.81 -2.42
N TRP A 25 19.37 15.62 -3.00
CA TRP A 25 19.79 15.45 -4.39
C TRP A 25 18.74 15.96 -5.38
N LYS A 26 18.99 17.16 -5.91
CA LYS A 26 18.12 17.82 -6.89
C LYS A 26 18.77 17.94 -8.27
N VAL A 27 17.98 17.65 -9.31
CA VAL A 27 18.34 17.85 -10.73
C VAL A 27 17.26 18.71 -11.39
N GLY A 28 17.62 19.91 -11.87
CA GLY A 28 16.65 20.83 -12.47
C GLY A 28 15.48 21.19 -11.53
N GLY A 29 15.72 21.22 -10.21
CA GLY A 29 14.68 21.44 -9.19
C GLY A 29 13.79 20.22 -8.90
N ILE A 30 14.13 19.04 -9.42
CA ILE A 30 13.45 17.77 -9.13
C ILE A 30 14.23 17.02 -8.06
N SER A 31 13.58 16.64 -6.97
CA SER A 31 14.17 15.80 -5.91
C SER A 31 14.25 14.35 -6.39
N VAL A 32 15.44 13.97 -6.86
CA VAL A 32 15.66 12.75 -7.66
C VAL A 32 15.50 11.51 -6.80
N TRP A 33 16.04 11.53 -5.58
CA TRP A 33 16.00 10.37 -4.70
C TRP A 33 14.58 9.96 -4.32
N VAL A 34 13.70 10.92 -4.06
CA VAL A 34 12.28 10.68 -3.76
C VAL A 34 11.59 9.87 -4.85
N LEU A 35 12.00 10.03 -6.12
CA LEU A 35 11.41 9.29 -7.23
C LEU A 35 12.01 7.89 -7.40
N LEU A 36 13.26 7.68 -6.96
CA LEU A 36 14.02 6.45 -7.16
C LEU A 36 13.90 5.48 -5.99
N ARG A 37 13.92 5.99 -4.76
CA ARG A 37 14.15 5.26 -3.51
C ARG A 37 13.37 3.96 -3.41
N SER A 38 12.04 4.04 -3.35
CA SER A 38 11.17 2.85 -3.21
C SER A 38 11.23 1.92 -4.43
N ARG A 39 11.59 2.46 -5.61
CA ARG A 39 11.73 1.64 -6.82
C ARG A 39 13.00 0.81 -6.80
N LEU A 40 14.13 1.40 -6.42
CA LEU A 40 15.39 0.68 -6.25
C LEU A 40 15.24 -0.38 -5.16
N PHE A 41 14.62 -0.04 -4.03
CA PHE A 41 14.37 -0.99 -2.95
C PHE A 41 13.49 -2.16 -3.39
N ARG A 42 12.43 -1.88 -4.15
CA ARG A 42 11.61 -2.94 -4.75
C ARG A 42 12.41 -3.80 -5.72
N THR A 43 13.24 -3.21 -6.57
CA THR A 43 14.05 -3.99 -7.52
C THR A 43 15.05 -4.89 -6.79
N ILE A 44 15.74 -4.40 -5.77
CA ILE A 44 16.75 -5.22 -5.09
C ILE A 44 16.09 -6.35 -4.30
N THR A 45 14.96 -6.10 -3.63
CA THR A 45 14.20 -7.15 -2.94
C THR A 45 13.60 -8.18 -3.91
N GLN A 46 13.28 -7.78 -5.14
CA GLN A 46 12.91 -8.68 -6.23
C GLN A 46 14.08 -9.54 -6.70
N SER A 47 15.20 -8.90 -7.05
CA SER A 47 16.42 -9.60 -7.49
C SER A 47 17.02 -10.50 -6.41
N ALA A 48 16.78 -10.19 -5.13
CA ALA A 48 17.18 -11.01 -3.99
C ALA A 48 16.35 -12.30 -3.84
N ASN A 49 15.24 -12.43 -4.57
CA ASN A 49 14.22 -13.44 -4.30
C ASN A 49 13.81 -13.47 -2.82
N LEU A 50 13.75 -12.29 -2.19
CA LEU A 50 13.37 -12.18 -0.79
C LEU A 50 11.96 -12.72 -0.55
N TYR A 51 11.11 -12.68 -1.57
CA TYR A 51 9.73 -13.12 -1.54
C TYR A 51 9.43 -14.02 -2.73
N ASP A 52 8.41 -14.86 -2.64
CA ASP A 52 7.86 -15.52 -3.82
C ASP A 52 7.00 -14.52 -4.60
N TRP A 53 7.61 -13.87 -5.58
CA TRP A 53 6.93 -12.91 -6.44
C TRP A 53 6.02 -13.57 -7.48
N GLY A 54 6.16 -14.88 -7.69
CA GLY A 54 5.39 -15.68 -8.64
C GLY A 54 4.02 -16.10 -8.11
N THR A 55 3.88 -16.27 -6.78
CA THR A 55 2.61 -16.66 -6.15
C THR A 55 1.55 -15.57 -6.14
N ALA A 56 1.93 -14.30 -6.32
CA ALA A 56 0.99 -13.20 -6.33
C ALA A 56 0.31 -13.05 -7.70
N LYS A 57 -0.87 -13.66 -7.87
CA LYS A 57 -1.68 -13.49 -9.09
C LYS A 57 -1.82 -12.01 -9.45
N LYS A 58 -1.52 -11.68 -10.71
CA LYS A 58 -1.81 -10.34 -11.26
C LYS A 58 -3.33 -10.22 -11.36
N PHE A 59 -3.86 -9.08 -10.94
CA PHE A 59 -5.28 -8.84 -11.09
C PHE A 59 -5.59 -8.61 -12.57
N GLU A 60 -6.50 -9.43 -13.09
CA GLU A 60 -7.11 -9.26 -14.41
C GLU A 60 -8.61 -9.06 -14.20
N LEU A 61 -9.16 -8.13 -14.97
CA LEU A 61 -10.59 -7.85 -14.92
C LEU A 61 -11.36 -9.08 -15.43
N PRO A 62 -12.44 -9.52 -14.76
CA PRO A 62 -13.25 -10.64 -15.26
C PRO A 62 -13.71 -10.39 -16.71
N ALA A 63 -13.64 -11.42 -17.56
CA ALA A 63 -13.86 -11.29 -19.00
C ALA A 63 -15.27 -10.81 -19.38
N ASP A 64 -16.25 -11.04 -18.50
CA ASP A 64 -17.65 -10.64 -18.61
C ASP A 64 -17.94 -9.25 -18.03
N SER A 65 -16.92 -8.54 -17.54
CA SER A 65 -17.10 -7.21 -16.94
C SER A 65 -17.55 -6.19 -17.98
N VAL A 66 -18.66 -5.51 -17.71
CA VAL A 66 -19.21 -4.48 -18.60
C VAL A 66 -18.43 -3.19 -18.43
N HIS A 67 -17.61 -2.86 -19.43
CA HIS A 67 -16.87 -1.60 -19.45
C HIS A 67 -17.82 -0.40 -19.54
N TYR A 68 -17.37 0.71 -18.97
CA TYR A 68 -18.05 1.99 -19.16
C TYR A 68 -18.10 2.36 -20.64
N ALA A 69 -19.31 2.60 -21.15
CA ALA A 69 -19.59 2.78 -22.58
C ALA A 69 -19.58 4.25 -23.06
N GLY A 70 -19.45 5.22 -22.14
CA GLY A 70 -19.42 6.64 -22.51
C GLY A 70 -18.06 7.10 -23.02
N ALA A 71 -17.95 8.37 -23.40
CA ALA A 71 -16.67 8.95 -23.81
C ALA A 71 -15.64 8.90 -22.66
N ASN A 72 -14.36 8.72 -23.01
CA ASN A 72 -13.28 8.60 -22.02
C ASN A 72 -13.27 9.80 -21.06
N ALA A 73 -13.51 9.54 -19.78
CA ALA A 73 -13.65 10.57 -18.77
C ALA A 73 -12.37 11.40 -18.57
N ALA A 74 -11.18 10.80 -18.74
CA ALA A 74 -9.91 11.53 -18.67
C ALA A 74 -9.76 12.51 -19.85
N GLU A 75 -10.19 12.13 -21.06
CA GLU A 75 -10.21 13.04 -22.21
C GLU A 75 -11.22 14.18 -22.02
N LEU A 76 -12.41 13.89 -21.48
CA LEU A 76 -13.42 14.91 -21.17
C LEU A 76 -12.90 15.90 -20.11
N LEU A 77 -12.32 15.40 -19.01
CA LEU A 77 -11.72 16.22 -17.97
C LEU A 77 -10.57 17.06 -18.52
N TRP A 78 -9.73 16.46 -19.36
CA TRP A 78 -8.64 17.16 -20.01
C TRP A 78 -9.13 18.28 -20.93
N ALA A 79 -10.16 18.03 -21.74
CA ALA A 79 -10.78 19.05 -22.57
C ALA A 79 -11.35 20.19 -21.73
N ALA A 80 -12.07 19.88 -20.66
CA ALA A 80 -12.62 20.85 -19.72
C ALA A 80 -11.52 21.72 -19.06
N ALA A 81 -10.44 21.11 -18.58
CA ALA A 81 -9.28 21.82 -18.02
C ALA A 81 -8.56 22.74 -19.04
N ASN A 82 -8.81 22.56 -20.33
CA ASN A 82 -8.31 23.42 -21.41
C ASN A 82 -9.39 24.37 -21.95
N GLY A 83 -10.49 24.58 -21.22
CA GLY A 83 -11.56 25.50 -21.60
C GLY A 83 -12.47 24.98 -22.73
N ARG A 84 -12.49 23.66 -22.96
CA ARG A 84 -13.27 23.01 -24.02
C ARG A 84 -14.25 21.99 -23.45
N ALA A 85 -14.83 22.31 -22.30
CA ALA A 85 -15.84 21.45 -21.67
C ALA A 85 -17.03 21.29 -22.61
N LYS A 86 -17.54 20.06 -22.73
CA LYS A 86 -18.73 19.71 -23.52
C LYS A 86 -19.83 19.27 -22.57
N ALA A 87 -21.09 19.47 -22.98
CA ALA A 87 -22.21 18.86 -22.28
C ALA A 87 -22.12 17.32 -22.39
N PRO A 88 -22.45 16.58 -21.32
CA PRO A 88 -22.56 15.12 -21.37
C PRO A 88 -23.50 14.68 -22.49
N LYS A 89 -23.13 13.64 -23.24
CA LYS A 89 -23.99 13.04 -24.27
C LYS A 89 -25.03 12.08 -23.71
N SER A 90 -24.83 11.63 -22.48
CA SER A 90 -25.75 10.74 -21.76
C SER A 90 -25.69 11.04 -20.26
N ALA A 91 -26.68 10.55 -19.51
CA ALA A 91 -26.70 10.68 -18.06
C ALA A 91 -25.55 9.92 -17.35
N ALA A 92 -24.90 8.97 -18.04
CA ALA A 92 -23.77 8.22 -17.49
C ALA A 92 -22.44 8.98 -17.61
N GLU A 93 -22.33 9.92 -18.56
CA GLU A 93 -21.10 10.70 -18.77
C GLU A 93 -20.93 11.77 -17.68
N PRO A 94 -19.71 11.98 -17.16
CA PRO A 94 -19.47 12.98 -16.14
C PRO A 94 -19.57 14.40 -16.72
N ASP A 95 -20.15 15.33 -15.96
CA ASP A 95 -20.24 16.74 -16.34
C ASP A 95 -19.07 17.55 -15.77
N PHE A 96 -18.13 17.93 -16.63
CA PHE A 96 -16.98 18.76 -16.26
C PHE A 96 -17.12 20.23 -16.65
N ARG A 97 -18.33 20.72 -16.93
CA ARG A 97 -18.54 22.15 -17.27
C ARG A 97 -18.29 23.08 -16.08
N ASN A 98 -18.46 22.60 -14.84
CA ASN A 98 -18.22 23.37 -13.62
C ASN A 98 -17.06 22.81 -12.77
N LEU A 99 -15.84 22.78 -13.31
CA LEU A 99 -14.67 22.35 -12.53
C LEU A 99 -14.39 23.26 -11.32
N LYS A 100 -14.79 24.53 -11.36
CA LYS A 100 -14.62 25.45 -10.23
C LYS A 100 -15.50 25.13 -9.02
N GLY A 101 -16.55 24.33 -9.20
CA GLY A 101 -17.33 23.77 -8.09
C GLY A 101 -16.57 22.70 -7.30
N VAL A 102 -15.53 22.09 -7.86
CA VAL A 102 -14.74 21.07 -7.18
C VAL A 102 -13.82 21.71 -6.13
N LYS A 103 -14.02 21.36 -4.86
CA LYS A 103 -13.30 21.89 -3.69
C LYS A 103 -12.36 20.87 -3.04
N ALA A 104 -12.53 19.58 -3.34
CA ALA A 104 -11.64 18.51 -2.90
C ALA A 104 -11.42 17.49 -4.01
N LEU A 105 -10.31 16.75 -3.91
CA LEU A 105 -9.98 15.65 -4.81
C LEU A 105 -9.83 14.37 -4.01
N VAL A 106 -10.28 13.26 -4.58
CA VAL A 106 -10.08 11.93 -3.99
C VAL A 106 -9.39 11.01 -4.98
N VAL A 107 -8.30 10.37 -4.55
CA VAL A 107 -7.60 9.33 -5.29
C VAL A 107 -7.72 8.01 -4.51
N PRO A 108 -8.60 7.09 -4.94
CA PRO A 108 -8.83 5.83 -4.26
C PRO A 108 -7.66 4.86 -4.48
N PHE A 109 -7.66 3.77 -3.71
CA PHE A 109 -6.76 2.65 -3.91
C PHE A 109 -7.14 1.83 -5.16
N ALA A 110 -6.13 1.28 -5.84
CA ALA A 110 -6.36 0.47 -7.04
C ALA A 110 -6.97 -0.90 -6.72
N THR A 111 -6.60 -1.49 -5.58
CA THR A 111 -7.04 -2.81 -5.16
C THR A 111 -8.39 -2.71 -4.46
N ARG A 112 -9.37 -3.44 -4.99
CA ARG A 112 -10.75 -3.51 -4.49
C ARG A 112 -11.23 -4.95 -4.57
N SER A 113 -12.29 -5.28 -3.83
CA SER A 113 -12.93 -6.60 -3.88
C SER A 113 -13.79 -6.74 -5.14
N ALA A 114 -13.98 -7.97 -5.60
CA ALA A 114 -14.79 -8.25 -6.78
C ALA A 114 -16.29 -8.09 -6.50
N GLU A 115 -16.68 -8.24 -5.24
CA GLU A 115 -18.07 -8.07 -4.78
C GLU A 115 -18.52 -6.61 -4.91
N ASN A 116 -17.62 -5.64 -4.70
CA ASN A 116 -17.90 -4.22 -4.81
C ASN A 116 -16.80 -3.47 -5.59
N PRO A 117 -16.70 -3.68 -6.92
CA PRO A 117 -15.53 -3.30 -7.71
C PRO A 117 -15.32 -1.78 -7.82
N LEU A 118 -16.35 -0.96 -7.58
CA LEU A 118 -16.26 0.51 -7.69
C LEU A 118 -16.21 1.23 -6.34
N ILE A 119 -16.38 0.50 -5.24
CA ILE A 119 -16.30 1.01 -3.88
C ILE A 119 -14.92 0.67 -3.33
N GLU A 120 -14.17 1.70 -2.97
CA GLU A 120 -12.88 1.53 -2.30
C GLU A 120 -13.05 1.92 -0.83
N LYS A 121 -12.97 0.93 0.05
CA LYS A 121 -13.43 1.06 1.44
C LYS A 121 -12.73 2.13 2.26
N PHE A 122 -11.47 2.46 1.95
CA PHE A 122 -10.72 3.43 2.74
C PHE A 122 -11.09 4.88 2.38
N SER A 123 -11.28 5.18 1.09
CA SER A 123 -11.68 6.51 0.63
C SER A 123 -13.18 6.73 0.55
N GLN A 124 -14.01 5.67 0.53
CA GLN A 124 -15.46 5.81 0.40
C GLN A 124 -16.09 6.73 1.46
N PRO A 125 -15.76 6.63 2.76
CA PRO A 125 -16.31 7.55 3.77
C PRO A 125 -15.98 9.03 3.50
N VAL A 126 -14.81 9.30 2.91
CA VAL A 126 -14.41 10.65 2.50
C VAL A 126 -15.19 11.10 1.26
N ILE A 127 -15.41 10.21 0.29
CA ILE A 127 -16.23 10.48 -0.90
C ILE A 127 -17.66 10.83 -0.47
N ASP A 128 -18.25 10.04 0.43
CA ASP A 128 -19.62 10.23 0.90
C ASP A 128 -19.78 11.55 1.66
N ALA A 129 -18.81 11.88 2.53
CA ALA A 129 -18.82 13.12 3.30
C ALA A 129 -18.63 14.38 2.43
N LEU A 130 -17.85 14.30 1.34
CA LEU A 130 -17.62 15.43 0.43
C LEU A 130 -18.73 15.58 -0.61
N GLY A 131 -19.38 14.48 -1.01
CA GLY A 131 -20.45 14.49 -2.01
C GLY A 131 -20.05 15.21 -3.32
N ALA A 132 -20.89 16.14 -3.75
CA ALA A 132 -20.70 16.88 -5.01
C ALA A 132 -19.50 17.86 -5.01
N ASP A 133 -18.93 18.16 -3.84
CA ASP A 133 -17.74 19.03 -3.73
C ASP A 133 -16.44 18.29 -4.12
N ALA A 134 -16.48 16.96 -4.26
CA ALA A 134 -15.33 16.14 -4.61
C ALA A 134 -15.29 15.74 -6.10
N LEU A 135 -14.08 15.78 -6.68
CA LEU A 135 -13.76 15.04 -7.89
C LEU A 135 -13.00 13.76 -7.51
N VAL A 136 -13.60 12.61 -7.82
CA VAL A 136 -13.00 11.29 -7.57
C VAL A 136 -12.30 10.79 -8.84
N PHE A 137 -11.00 10.52 -8.75
CA PHE A 137 -10.23 9.93 -9.86
C PHE A 137 -10.41 8.42 -9.91
N GLY A 138 -10.24 7.85 -11.11
CA GLY A 138 -10.15 6.41 -11.30
C GLY A 138 -8.69 5.93 -11.20
N VAL A 139 -8.48 4.74 -10.64
CA VAL A 139 -7.17 4.10 -10.48
C VAL A 139 -7.28 2.60 -10.75
N GLY A 140 -6.40 2.08 -11.61
CA GLY A 140 -6.32 0.66 -11.89
C GLY A 140 -7.42 0.13 -12.82
N GLN A 141 -7.55 -1.20 -12.86
CA GLN A 141 -8.40 -1.90 -13.84
C GLN A 141 -9.88 -1.79 -13.52
N TRP A 142 -10.27 -1.80 -12.23
CA TRP A 142 -11.66 -1.71 -11.82
C TRP A 142 -12.35 -0.43 -12.29
N ASP A 143 -11.63 0.70 -12.32
CA ASP A 143 -12.23 1.96 -12.78
C ASP A 143 -12.42 2.03 -14.31
N LYS A 144 -12.04 0.99 -15.08
CA LYS A 144 -12.49 0.81 -16.47
C LYS A 144 -14.01 0.57 -16.58
N LEU A 145 -14.62 0.11 -15.47
CA LEU A 145 -16.07 -0.06 -15.34
C LEU A 145 -16.77 1.24 -14.91
N SER A 146 -16.00 2.28 -14.55
CA SER A 146 -16.52 3.54 -14.02
C SER A 146 -16.44 4.68 -15.03
N ASN A 147 -17.23 5.73 -14.77
CA ASN A 147 -17.14 7.00 -15.48
C ASN A 147 -16.08 7.95 -14.86
N ARG A 148 -15.23 7.48 -13.94
CA ARG A 148 -14.22 8.30 -13.27
C ARG A 148 -13.03 8.56 -14.21
N PRO A 149 -12.47 9.78 -14.22
CA PRO A 149 -11.28 10.08 -15.00
C PRO A 149 -10.09 9.29 -14.44
N ARG A 150 -9.63 8.28 -15.19
CA ARG A 150 -8.52 7.42 -14.75
C ARG A 150 -7.18 8.16 -14.82
N LEU A 151 -6.37 8.00 -13.78
CA LEU A 151 -5.04 8.59 -13.73
C LEU A 151 -4.12 8.04 -14.81
N GLU A 152 -4.23 6.75 -15.15
CA GLU A 152 -3.41 6.15 -16.21
C GLU A 152 -3.70 6.77 -17.59
N ASP A 153 -4.97 6.98 -17.92
CA ASP A 153 -5.39 7.59 -19.17
C ASP A 153 -4.93 9.06 -19.25
N LEU A 154 -5.00 9.80 -18.14
CA LEU A 154 -4.43 11.16 -18.04
C LEU A 154 -2.91 11.15 -18.26
N ASN A 155 -2.19 10.20 -17.67
CA ASN A 155 -0.75 10.08 -17.83
C ASN A 155 -0.38 9.85 -19.29
N GLU A 156 -1.09 8.99 -20.01
CA GLU A 156 -0.87 8.78 -21.45
C GLU A 156 -1.05 10.08 -22.25
N ILE A 157 -2.11 10.85 -21.96
CA ILE A 157 -2.34 12.16 -22.58
C ILE A 157 -1.16 13.12 -22.29
N PHE A 158 -0.68 13.15 -21.05
CA PHE A 158 0.40 14.05 -20.63
C PHE A 158 1.73 13.67 -21.24
N ILE A 159 2.06 12.38 -21.30
CA ILE A 159 3.26 11.88 -21.95
C ILE A 159 3.22 12.21 -23.45
N LYS A 160 2.08 11.99 -24.12
CA LYS A 160 1.92 12.34 -25.54
C LYS A 160 2.11 13.83 -25.78
N LYS A 161 1.59 14.69 -24.90
CA LYS A 161 1.63 16.15 -25.10
C LYS A 161 2.95 16.80 -24.67
N TYR A 162 3.54 16.34 -23.58
CA TYR A 162 4.68 17.01 -22.93
C TYR A 162 5.97 16.17 -22.94
N GLY A 163 5.94 14.93 -23.42
CA GLY A 163 7.08 14.01 -23.39
C GLY A 163 8.32 14.52 -24.12
N THR A 164 8.16 15.16 -25.29
CA THR A 164 9.29 15.73 -26.06
C THR A 164 9.95 16.87 -25.30
N TYR A 165 9.15 17.83 -24.80
CA TYR A 165 9.63 18.92 -23.96
C TYR A 165 10.34 18.38 -22.71
N ALA A 166 9.74 17.42 -22.02
CA ALA A 166 10.31 16.80 -20.84
C ALA A 166 11.65 16.12 -21.14
N SER A 167 11.78 15.47 -22.29
CA SER A 167 13.03 14.81 -22.71
C SER A 167 14.16 15.83 -22.92
N ILE A 168 13.86 16.96 -23.58
CA ILE A 168 14.81 18.05 -23.79
C ILE A 168 15.23 18.65 -22.44
N PHE A 169 14.26 18.97 -21.59
CA PHE A 169 14.51 19.51 -20.25
C PHE A 169 15.44 18.59 -19.44
N VAL A 170 15.11 17.29 -19.35
CA VAL A 170 15.90 16.32 -18.58
C VAL A 170 17.31 16.18 -19.13
N ARG A 171 17.48 16.19 -20.46
CA ARG A 171 18.80 16.12 -21.09
C ARG A 171 19.68 17.31 -20.70
N LEU A 172 19.10 18.52 -20.63
CA LEU A 172 19.82 19.75 -20.27
C LEU A 172 20.06 19.87 -18.77
N ALA A 173 19.15 19.35 -17.95
CA ALA A 173 19.24 19.42 -16.48
C ALA A 173 20.28 18.45 -15.89
N LEU A 174 20.49 17.28 -16.52
CA LEU A 174 21.41 16.25 -16.00
C LEU A 174 22.87 16.58 -16.33
N SER A 175 23.72 16.49 -15.31
CA SER A 175 25.18 16.68 -15.42
C SER A 175 25.94 15.36 -15.30
N LYS A 176 27.23 15.35 -15.67
CA LYS A 176 28.13 14.20 -15.43
C LYS A 176 28.22 13.83 -13.93
N ARG A 177 28.08 14.81 -13.03
CA ARG A 177 28.14 14.60 -11.58
C ARG A 177 26.95 13.77 -11.08
N ASP A 178 25.76 13.94 -11.68
CA ASP A 178 24.57 13.19 -11.32
C ASP A 178 24.71 11.70 -11.65
N TYR A 179 25.24 11.37 -12.85
CA TYR A 179 25.54 9.99 -13.20
C TYR A 179 26.60 9.39 -12.27
N ALA A 180 27.66 10.15 -11.96
CA ALA A 180 28.70 9.67 -11.05
C ALA A 180 28.15 9.41 -9.63
N LYS A 181 27.28 10.29 -9.12
CA LYS A 181 26.61 10.10 -7.82
C LYS A 181 25.72 8.87 -7.84
N TYR A 182 24.87 8.71 -8.86
CA TYR A 182 24.05 7.52 -9.04
C TYR A 182 24.86 6.22 -9.06
N GLN A 183 25.97 6.20 -9.80
CA GLN A 183 26.83 5.03 -9.90
C GLN A 183 27.49 4.67 -8.56
N ARG A 184 27.82 5.66 -7.71
CA ARG A 184 28.29 5.37 -6.34
C ARG A 184 27.19 4.74 -5.49
N VAL A 185 25.96 5.22 -5.60
CA VAL A 185 24.81 4.66 -4.88
C VAL A 185 24.55 3.21 -5.28
N VAL A 186 24.45 2.96 -6.60
CA VAL A 186 24.23 1.61 -7.15
C VAL A 186 25.34 0.66 -6.72
N LYS A 187 26.62 1.03 -6.94
CA LYS A 187 27.76 0.16 -6.57
C LYS A 187 27.82 -0.12 -5.08
N TYR A 188 27.41 0.84 -4.25
CA TYR A 188 27.34 0.63 -2.82
C TYR A 188 26.28 -0.44 -2.50
N ILE A 189 25.05 -0.28 -2.99
CA ILE A 189 23.95 -1.22 -2.74
C ILE A 189 24.31 -2.62 -3.27
N GLU A 190 24.82 -2.73 -4.50
CA GLU A 190 25.22 -4.02 -5.08
C GLU A 190 26.33 -4.71 -4.28
N ARG A 191 27.27 -3.94 -3.70
CA ARG A 191 28.33 -4.49 -2.86
C ARG A 191 27.80 -4.99 -1.52
N GLU A 192 26.98 -4.20 -0.83
CA GLU A 192 26.47 -4.56 0.50
C GLU A 192 25.46 -5.71 0.43
N VAL A 193 24.62 -5.72 -0.60
CA VAL A 193 23.56 -6.73 -0.75
C VAL A 193 24.04 -7.94 -1.58
N GLY A 194 25.12 -7.79 -2.36
CA GLY A 194 25.65 -8.87 -3.21
C GLY A 194 24.77 -9.22 -4.43
N ILE A 195 23.83 -8.35 -4.80
CA ILE A 195 22.84 -8.57 -5.85
C ILE A 195 22.86 -7.41 -6.84
N SER A 196 22.72 -7.71 -8.14
CA SER A 196 22.71 -6.69 -9.18
C SER A 196 21.46 -5.82 -9.16
N MET A 197 21.66 -4.53 -9.44
CA MET A 197 20.60 -3.54 -9.58
C MET A 197 20.00 -3.43 -10.98
N ALA A 198 20.41 -4.28 -11.93
CA ALA A 198 19.85 -4.26 -13.28
C ALA A 198 18.31 -4.36 -13.29
N PRO A 199 17.60 -3.60 -14.16
CA PRO A 199 18.12 -2.66 -15.16
C PRO A 199 18.34 -1.22 -14.62
N TYR A 200 18.29 -1.03 -13.31
CA TYR A 200 18.60 0.24 -12.63
C TYR A 200 20.07 0.36 -12.25
N ASP A 201 20.94 -0.48 -12.81
CA ASP A 201 22.38 -0.26 -12.83
C ASP A 201 22.76 1.00 -13.65
N VAL A 202 21.84 1.47 -14.52
CA VAL A 202 21.95 2.71 -15.29
C VAL A 202 20.92 3.76 -14.81
N PHE A 203 21.31 5.04 -14.80
CA PHE A 203 20.44 6.15 -14.37
C PHE A 203 19.16 6.21 -15.22
N PRO A 204 17.95 6.06 -14.62
CA PRO A 204 16.71 5.93 -15.38
C PRO A 204 16.15 7.30 -15.79
N ARG A 205 16.72 7.92 -16.82
CA ARG A 205 16.30 9.25 -17.35
C ARG A 205 14.80 9.35 -17.63
N TRP A 206 14.19 8.24 -18.05
CA TRP A 206 12.76 8.16 -18.35
C TRP A 206 11.90 8.55 -17.13
N LEU A 207 12.36 8.31 -15.91
CA LEU A 207 11.64 8.66 -14.69
C LEU A 207 11.49 10.17 -14.53
N LEU A 208 12.58 10.93 -14.75
CA LEU A 208 12.52 12.39 -14.71
C LEU A 208 11.66 12.93 -15.86
N ARG A 209 11.74 12.29 -17.05
CA ARG A 209 10.89 12.66 -18.19
C ARG A 209 9.41 12.49 -17.84
N THR A 210 9.04 11.36 -17.27
CA THR A 210 7.68 11.07 -16.82
C THR A 210 7.23 12.08 -15.77
N PHE A 211 8.07 12.33 -14.75
CA PHE A 211 7.75 13.30 -13.70
C PHE A 211 7.47 14.70 -14.27
N VAL A 212 8.32 15.21 -15.16
CA VAL A 212 8.15 16.56 -15.75
C VAL A 212 6.87 16.65 -16.59
N ALA A 213 6.61 15.64 -17.43
CA ALA A 213 5.45 15.61 -18.29
C ALA A 213 4.14 15.50 -17.50
N GLU A 214 4.06 14.54 -16.57
CA GLU A 214 2.88 14.30 -15.75
C GLU A 214 2.62 15.46 -14.78
N ARG A 215 3.65 15.99 -14.10
CA ARG A 215 3.50 17.14 -13.21
C ARG A 215 2.92 18.35 -13.95
N ARG A 216 3.36 18.59 -15.19
CA ARG A 216 2.83 19.68 -16.03
C ARG A 216 1.37 19.45 -16.41
N GLY A 217 1.02 18.23 -16.79
CA GLY A 217 -0.34 17.83 -17.12
C GLY A 217 -1.30 17.93 -15.93
N TYR A 218 -0.93 17.32 -14.81
CA TYR A 218 -1.70 17.41 -13.58
C TYR A 218 -1.84 18.85 -13.13
N ARG A 219 -0.78 19.68 -13.11
CA ARG A 219 -0.90 21.09 -12.72
C ARG A 219 -1.96 21.83 -13.55
N LYS A 220 -2.09 21.51 -14.84
CA LYS A 220 -3.12 22.10 -15.71
C LYS A 220 -4.54 21.65 -15.32
N VAL A 221 -4.74 20.36 -15.06
CA VAL A 221 -6.03 19.82 -14.60
C VAL A 221 -6.40 20.38 -13.23
N LEU A 222 -5.48 20.33 -12.28
CA LEU A 222 -5.70 20.75 -10.91
C LEU A 222 -5.95 22.25 -10.79
N ALA A 223 -5.27 23.08 -11.59
CA ALA A 223 -5.52 24.53 -11.60
C ALA A 223 -6.91 24.92 -12.14
N ALA A 224 -7.57 24.02 -12.88
CA ALA A 224 -8.93 24.25 -13.38
C ALA A 224 -9.99 24.10 -12.28
N THR A 225 -9.66 23.44 -11.16
CA THR A 225 -10.58 23.29 -10.01
C THR A 225 -10.42 24.44 -9.01
N SER A 226 -11.20 24.39 -7.92
CA SER A 226 -11.02 25.22 -6.72
C SER A 226 -10.50 24.39 -5.55
N ALA A 227 -9.96 23.21 -5.82
CA ALA A 227 -9.64 22.25 -4.77
C ALA A 227 -8.55 22.76 -3.82
N LYS A 228 -8.73 22.50 -2.53
CA LYS A 228 -7.75 22.86 -1.47
C LYS A 228 -7.07 21.64 -0.86
N THR A 229 -7.75 20.49 -0.90
CA THR A 229 -7.25 19.26 -0.30
C THR A 229 -7.38 18.10 -1.29
N VAL A 230 -6.38 17.23 -1.27
CA VAL A 230 -6.37 15.94 -1.96
C VAL A 230 -6.32 14.84 -0.91
N TYR A 231 -7.33 13.97 -0.89
CA TYR A 231 -7.32 12.75 -0.10
C TYR A 231 -6.86 11.60 -0.99
N MET A 232 -5.82 10.87 -0.58
CA MET A 232 -5.22 9.81 -1.38
C MET A 232 -5.05 8.56 -0.54
N VAL A 233 -5.43 7.41 -1.08
CA VAL A 233 -5.12 6.11 -0.46
C VAL A 233 -3.88 5.54 -1.13
N ASN A 234 -2.83 5.29 -0.34
CA ASN A 234 -1.47 5.02 -0.82
C ASN A 234 -0.91 6.13 -1.72
N ALA A 235 -0.42 7.20 -1.11
CA ALA A 235 0.05 8.41 -1.78
C ALA A 235 1.45 8.26 -2.39
N ALA A 236 1.54 7.44 -3.44
CA ALA A 236 2.77 7.10 -4.17
C ALA A 236 2.88 7.75 -5.56
N ARG A 237 2.10 8.80 -5.85
CA ARG A 237 2.01 9.44 -7.18
C ARG A 237 2.73 10.80 -7.18
N MET A 238 4.05 10.75 -7.03
CA MET A 238 4.90 11.95 -6.87
C MET A 238 4.66 13.07 -7.92
N PRO A 239 4.44 12.80 -9.23
CA PRO A 239 4.16 13.87 -10.20
C PRO A 239 2.82 14.59 -9.94
N PHE A 240 1.78 13.85 -9.52
CA PHE A 240 0.50 14.39 -9.11
C PHE A 240 0.66 15.23 -7.83
N GLN A 241 1.33 14.67 -6.83
CA GLN A 241 1.54 15.30 -5.53
C GLN A 241 2.34 16.61 -5.68
N ALA A 242 3.41 16.58 -6.47
CA ALA A 242 4.21 17.75 -6.83
C ALA A 242 3.40 18.82 -7.59
N ALA A 243 2.43 18.43 -8.40
CA ALA A 243 1.54 19.35 -9.10
C ALA A 243 0.55 20.01 -8.13
N ALA A 244 -0.10 19.22 -7.29
CA ALA A 244 -1.07 19.68 -6.28
C ALA A 244 -0.41 20.66 -5.29
N GLN A 245 0.72 20.28 -4.70
CA GLN A 245 1.45 21.14 -3.76
C GLN A 245 1.96 22.43 -4.40
N SER A 246 2.35 22.40 -5.68
CA SER A 246 2.74 23.61 -6.40
C SER A 246 1.59 24.61 -6.61
N LEU A 247 0.35 24.20 -6.35
CA LEU A 247 -0.86 25.02 -6.36
C LEU A 247 -1.35 25.35 -4.95
N GLY A 248 -0.58 25.00 -3.91
CA GLY A 248 -0.93 25.22 -2.51
C GLY A 248 -1.98 24.24 -1.96
N MET A 249 -2.23 23.12 -2.64
CA MET A 249 -3.14 22.09 -2.14
C MET A 249 -2.47 21.27 -1.03
N LYS A 250 -3.22 20.95 0.03
CA LYS A 250 -2.82 19.99 1.07
C LYS A 250 -3.07 18.57 0.57
N ILE A 251 -2.12 17.67 0.79
CA ILE A 251 -2.29 16.23 0.50
C ILE A 251 -2.43 15.49 1.82
N VAL A 252 -3.48 14.69 1.92
CA VAL A 252 -3.79 13.85 3.07
C VAL A 252 -3.78 12.40 2.59
N GLU A 253 -2.84 11.60 3.09
CA GLU A 253 -2.81 10.16 2.85
C GLU A 253 -3.72 9.46 3.85
N ILE A 254 -4.60 8.60 3.35
CA ILE A 254 -5.40 7.68 4.15
C ILE A 254 -4.67 6.34 4.14
N GLN A 255 -4.39 5.81 5.31
CA GLN A 255 -3.73 4.53 5.47
C GLN A 255 -4.50 3.40 4.77
N SER A 256 -3.78 2.48 4.11
CA SER A 256 -4.36 1.29 3.47
C SER A 256 -3.70 -0.03 3.87
N GLY A 257 -2.60 0.02 4.62
CA GLY A 257 -1.73 -1.13 4.84
C GLY A 257 -0.77 -0.96 6.02
N VAL A 258 0.14 -1.92 6.16
CA VAL A 258 1.20 -1.90 7.18
C VAL A 258 2.22 -0.82 6.84
N PHE A 259 2.59 -0.07 7.86
CA PHE A 259 3.75 0.79 7.87
C PHE A 259 4.83 0.15 8.75
N SER A 260 6.08 0.32 8.35
CA SER A 260 7.24 -0.24 9.04
C SER A 260 8.46 0.63 8.77
N LYS A 261 9.53 0.41 9.53
CA LYS A 261 10.85 1.01 9.27
C LYS A 261 11.32 0.79 7.82
N TYR A 262 10.97 -0.34 7.21
CA TYR A 262 11.36 -0.68 5.82
C TYR A 262 10.32 -0.27 4.76
N SER A 263 9.24 0.42 5.17
CA SER A 263 8.28 1.04 4.24
C SER A 263 8.83 2.39 3.77
N LEU A 264 9.74 2.38 2.78
CA LEU A 264 10.49 3.56 2.33
C LEU A 264 9.66 4.72 1.72
N GLN A 265 8.34 4.56 1.59
CA GLN A 265 7.44 5.67 1.27
C GLN A 265 7.18 6.57 2.49
N LEU A 266 7.19 5.99 3.69
CA LEU A 266 6.94 6.65 4.97
C LEU A 266 8.22 6.86 5.79
N SER A 267 9.10 5.86 5.84
CA SER A 267 10.26 5.85 6.74
C SER A 267 11.36 6.76 6.21
N TRP A 268 11.62 7.89 6.87
CA TRP A 268 12.66 8.86 6.51
C TRP A 268 13.55 9.16 7.73
N PRO A 269 14.58 8.32 7.98
CA PRO A 269 15.50 8.52 9.09
C PRO A 269 16.18 9.88 9.08
N GLY A 270 16.37 10.47 10.27
CA GLY A 270 16.79 11.84 10.49
C GLY A 270 15.69 12.89 10.27
N SER A 271 14.45 12.45 10.03
CA SER A 271 13.28 13.30 9.77
C SER A 271 13.54 14.51 8.86
N PRO A 272 14.10 14.31 7.65
CA PRO A 272 14.34 15.41 6.70
C PRO A 272 13.02 16.07 6.27
N SER A 273 13.09 17.29 5.75
CA SER A 273 11.98 17.84 4.95
C SER A 273 12.06 17.27 3.53
N VAL A 274 11.03 16.57 3.08
CA VAL A 274 11.05 15.83 1.80
C VAL A 274 9.97 16.34 0.86
N ASP A 275 10.37 16.63 -0.38
CA ASP A 275 9.46 17.08 -1.42
C ASP A 275 8.46 16.00 -1.84
N TYR A 276 7.27 16.42 -2.29
CA TYR A 276 6.26 15.58 -2.92
C TYR A 276 5.58 14.56 -2.00
N LEU A 277 5.91 14.49 -0.71
CA LEU A 277 5.22 13.63 0.24
C LEU A 277 3.87 14.23 0.68
N PRO A 278 2.94 13.41 1.19
CA PRO A 278 1.72 13.89 1.84
C PRO A 278 2.03 14.84 2.99
N ASN A 279 1.21 15.87 3.15
CA ASN A 279 1.32 16.82 4.26
C ASN A 279 0.80 16.20 5.57
N GLU A 280 -0.17 15.30 5.48
CA GLU A 280 -0.74 14.59 6.62
C GLU A 280 -0.99 13.12 6.26
N ILE A 281 -0.84 12.24 7.24
CA ILE A 281 -1.15 10.82 7.15
C ILE A 281 -2.16 10.49 8.23
N LEU A 282 -3.30 9.92 7.82
CA LEU A 282 -4.36 9.47 8.71
C LEU A 282 -4.15 7.98 8.98
N THR A 283 -3.96 7.63 10.25
CA THR A 283 -3.73 6.25 10.68
C THR A 283 -4.89 5.70 11.51
N TRP A 284 -5.04 4.39 11.53
CA TRP A 284 -6.10 3.74 12.29
C TRP A 284 -5.81 3.65 13.79
N GLY A 285 -4.55 3.70 14.17
CA GLY A 285 -4.06 3.62 15.55
C GLY A 285 -2.64 4.18 15.66
N GLU A 286 -2.20 4.40 16.89
CA GLU A 286 -0.86 4.93 17.19
C GLU A 286 0.23 3.94 16.76
N TYR A 287 0.00 2.63 16.97
CA TYR A 287 0.94 1.55 16.62
C TYR A 287 1.51 1.66 15.20
N PHE A 288 0.70 2.06 14.22
CA PHE A 288 1.09 2.02 12.82
C PHE A 288 2.28 2.91 12.47
N THR A 289 2.58 3.91 13.29
CA THR A 289 3.69 4.83 13.08
C THR A 289 4.63 4.91 14.27
N ASP A 290 4.36 4.15 15.32
CA ASP A 290 5.20 4.12 16.50
C ASP A 290 6.61 3.63 16.17
N GLY A 291 7.62 4.33 16.67
CA GLY A 291 9.02 4.06 16.36
C GLY A 291 9.46 4.28 14.90
N ILE A 292 8.61 4.82 14.01
CA ILE A 292 8.97 5.11 12.62
C ILE A 292 9.30 6.59 12.45
N GLU A 293 10.55 6.89 12.14
CA GLU A 293 10.95 8.24 11.72
C GLU A 293 10.30 8.60 10.38
N HIS A 294 9.57 9.71 10.33
CA HIS A 294 8.94 10.23 9.12
C HIS A 294 9.51 11.62 8.78
N ALA A 295 9.25 12.11 7.57
CA ALA A 295 9.73 13.42 7.15
C ALA A 295 9.12 14.54 8.02
N ALA A 296 9.92 15.56 8.36
CA ALA A 296 9.53 16.63 9.29
C ALA A 296 8.38 17.51 8.79
N ASN A 297 8.14 17.54 7.48
CA ASN A 297 7.04 18.26 6.86
C ASN A 297 5.75 17.43 6.73
N GLN A 298 5.69 16.27 7.39
CA GLN A 298 4.50 15.41 7.48
C GLN A 298 3.95 15.43 8.91
N LYS A 299 2.61 15.52 9.00
CA LYS A 299 1.87 15.33 10.24
C LYS A 299 1.25 13.95 10.26
N ILE A 300 1.26 13.27 11.40
CA ILE A 300 0.50 12.03 11.61
C ILE A 300 -0.70 12.34 12.49
N SER A 301 -1.86 11.80 12.13
CA SER A 301 -3.11 11.93 12.89
C SER A 301 -3.79 10.57 13.00
N VAL A 302 -4.03 10.13 14.23
CA VAL A 302 -4.81 8.91 14.49
C VAL A 302 -6.29 9.25 14.34
N ILE A 303 -6.98 8.57 13.41
CA ILE A 303 -8.41 8.75 13.13
C ILE A 303 -9.26 7.54 13.53
N GLY A 304 -8.64 6.51 14.11
CA GLY A 304 -9.34 5.33 14.63
C GLY A 304 -9.77 4.33 13.56
N SER A 305 -10.46 3.27 13.98
CA SER A 305 -10.82 2.13 13.12
C SER A 305 -11.84 2.43 12.01
N THR A 306 -11.89 1.54 11.02
CA THR A 306 -12.94 1.50 10.00
C THR A 306 -14.26 0.98 10.57
N ASP A 307 -15.37 1.20 9.84
CA ASP A 307 -16.68 0.67 10.21
C ASP A 307 -16.69 -0.87 10.26
N GLU A 308 -16.10 -1.52 9.25
CA GLU A 308 -15.96 -2.98 9.20
C GLU A 308 -15.28 -3.53 10.47
N PHE A 309 -14.24 -2.85 10.95
CA PHE A 309 -13.53 -3.24 12.16
C PHE A 309 -14.37 -3.02 13.42
N ASN A 310 -15.04 -1.87 13.55
CA ASN A 310 -15.89 -1.59 14.70
C ASN A 310 -17.07 -2.54 14.81
N VAL A 311 -17.72 -2.88 13.69
CA VAL A 311 -18.83 -3.85 13.68
C VAL A 311 -18.40 -5.16 14.33
N VAL A 312 -17.21 -5.68 13.98
CA VAL A 312 -16.70 -6.93 14.58
C VAL A 312 -16.27 -6.73 16.03
N ARG A 313 -15.56 -5.64 16.34
CA ARG A 313 -15.11 -5.32 17.69
C ARG A 313 -16.27 -5.19 18.67
N ASP A 314 -17.36 -4.57 18.25
CA ASP A 314 -18.51 -4.25 19.09
C ASP A 314 -19.51 -5.42 19.16
N ALA A 315 -19.47 -6.34 18.19
CA ALA A 315 -20.26 -7.58 18.21
C ALA A 315 -19.88 -8.53 19.36
N ASN A 316 -18.69 -8.37 19.97
CA ASN A 316 -18.20 -9.21 21.07
C ASN A 316 -18.36 -10.71 20.79
N LEU A 317 -17.91 -11.14 19.61
CA LEU A 317 -18.02 -12.53 19.17
C LEU A 317 -17.38 -13.48 20.19
N LYS A 318 -18.05 -14.62 20.43
CA LYS A 318 -17.54 -15.63 21.37
C LYS A 318 -16.29 -16.28 20.79
N ARG A 319 -15.18 -16.16 21.52
CA ARG A 319 -13.90 -16.79 21.17
C ARG A 319 -13.94 -18.30 21.46
N ASP A 320 -13.45 -19.09 20.51
CA ASP A 320 -13.20 -20.52 20.69
C ASP A 320 -11.73 -20.72 21.07
N SER A 321 -11.51 -21.16 22.31
CA SER A 321 -10.17 -21.41 22.86
C SER A 321 -9.41 -22.53 22.14
N LYS A 322 -10.09 -23.33 21.31
CA LYS A 322 -9.50 -24.39 20.50
C LYS A 322 -9.26 -24.00 19.05
N GLN A 323 -9.63 -22.79 18.62
CA GLN A 323 -9.51 -22.36 17.23
C GLN A 323 -8.25 -21.52 16.98
N VAL A 324 -7.53 -21.84 15.91
CA VAL A 324 -6.33 -21.12 15.44
C VAL A 324 -6.51 -20.75 13.98
N VAL A 325 -6.34 -19.48 13.63
CA VAL A 325 -6.39 -19.03 12.24
C VAL A 325 -5.00 -18.69 11.72
N PHE A 326 -4.62 -19.30 10.60
CA PHE A 326 -3.45 -18.97 9.81
C PHE A 326 -3.87 -18.04 8.66
N LEU A 327 -3.38 -16.80 8.68
CA LEU A 327 -3.72 -15.74 7.73
C LEU A 327 -2.64 -15.71 6.64
N THR A 328 -2.98 -16.20 5.45
CA THR A 328 -2.00 -16.24 4.36
C THR A 328 -1.82 -14.87 3.71
N GLN A 329 -0.72 -14.72 2.96
CA GLN A 329 -0.36 -13.49 2.25
C GLN A 329 0.07 -13.82 0.81
N PRO A 330 0.03 -12.86 -0.14
CA PRO A 330 0.36 -13.13 -1.54
C PRO A 330 1.76 -13.71 -1.75
N LEU A 331 2.74 -13.27 -0.96
CA LEU A 331 4.17 -13.49 -1.19
C LEU A 331 4.79 -14.64 -0.38
N VAL A 332 4.08 -15.14 0.63
CA VAL A 332 4.53 -16.21 1.56
C VAL A 332 3.39 -17.18 1.89
N GLY A 333 2.34 -17.20 1.07
CA GLY A 333 1.12 -17.96 1.36
C GLY A 333 1.34 -19.47 1.40
N ASN A 334 2.23 -19.97 0.54
CA ASN A 334 2.58 -21.39 0.46
C ASN A 334 3.32 -21.84 1.74
N ASP A 335 4.25 -21.03 2.23
CA ASP A 335 5.00 -21.31 3.46
C ASP A 335 4.08 -21.31 4.69
N ILE A 336 3.15 -20.35 4.76
CA ILE A 336 2.14 -20.30 5.84
C ILE A 336 1.23 -21.53 5.79
N LEU A 337 0.80 -21.97 4.60
CA LEU A 337 0.01 -23.19 4.44
C LEU A 337 0.78 -24.43 4.90
N ALA A 338 2.04 -24.57 4.49
CA ALA A 338 2.88 -25.69 4.92
C ALA A 338 3.03 -25.73 6.45
N ALA A 339 3.29 -24.58 7.07
CA ALA A 339 3.37 -24.45 8.52
C ALA A 339 2.02 -24.78 9.21
N ALA A 340 0.88 -24.38 8.63
CA ALA A 340 -0.44 -24.69 9.16
C ALA A 340 -0.73 -26.19 9.14
N ILE A 341 -0.36 -26.89 8.05
CA ILE A 341 -0.52 -28.35 7.92
C ILE A 341 0.32 -29.06 8.98
N GLU A 342 1.58 -28.66 9.17
CA GLU A 342 2.46 -29.23 10.19
C GLU A 342 1.91 -28.97 11.61
N PHE A 343 1.54 -27.72 11.90
CA PHE A 343 0.97 -27.35 13.20
C PHE A 343 -0.30 -28.16 13.52
N ALA A 344 -1.20 -28.31 12.54
CA ALA A 344 -2.43 -29.08 12.71
C ALA A 344 -2.17 -30.55 13.07
N ARG A 345 -1.09 -31.15 12.53
CA ARG A 345 -0.66 -32.52 12.86
C ARG A 345 -0.11 -32.63 14.28
N ILE A 346 0.64 -31.63 14.74
CA ILE A 346 1.23 -31.59 16.08
C ILE A 346 0.14 -31.34 17.14
N LYS A 347 -0.88 -30.53 16.81
CA LYS A 347 -1.98 -30.14 17.70
C LYS A 347 -3.35 -30.65 17.20
N PRO A 348 -3.59 -31.98 17.17
CA PRO A 348 -4.79 -32.58 16.56
C PRO A 348 -6.11 -32.22 17.27
N ASN A 349 -6.03 -31.70 18.51
CA ASN A 349 -7.19 -31.30 19.31
C ASN A 349 -7.65 -29.85 19.07
N LEU A 350 -6.90 -29.08 18.27
CA LEU A 350 -7.24 -27.71 17.88
C LEU A 350 -7.92 -27.69 16.52
N ASN A 351 -8.85 -26.76 16.31
CA ASN A 351 -9.41 -26.43 15.01
C ASN A 351 -8.51 -25.42 14.28
N VAL A 352 -7.93 -25.81 13.16
CA VAL A 352 -7.01 -24.98 12.37
C VAL A 352 -7.72 -24.47 11.13
N ILE A 353 -7.80 -23.15 10.98
CA ILE A 353 -8.38 -22.49 9.80
C ILE A 353 -7.25 -21.82 9.02
N VAL A 354 -7.08 -22.16 7.75
CA VAL A 354 -6.23 -21.42 6.82
C VAL A 354 -7.09 -20.43 6.06
N LYS A 355 -6.99 -19.14 6.41
CA LYS A 355 -7.70 -18.05 5.75
C LYS A 355 -6.86 -17.50 4.59
N MET A 356 -7.29 -17.79 3.37
CA MET A 356 -6.59 -17.41 2.14
C MET A 356 -6.67 -15.90 1.87
N HIS A 357 -5.55 -15.33 1.41
CA HIS A 357 -5.57 -14.02 0.77
C HIS A 357 -6.27 -14.11 -0.60
N PRO A 358 -7.05 -13.09 -1.03
CA PRO A 358 -7.69 -13.06 -2.35
C PRO A 358 -6.76 -13.18 -3.58
N ARG A 359 -5.45 -13.16 -3.37
CA ARG A 359 -4.42 -13.23 -4.43
C ARG A 359 -3.63 -14.54 -4.40
N ASN A 360 -3.87 -15.41 -3.41
CA ASN A 360 -3.33 -16.76 -3.41
C ASN A 360 -4.14 -17.64 -4.38
N ASP A 361 -3.48 -18.67 -4.91
CA ASP A 361 -4.08 -19.59 -5.85
C ASP A 361 -4.60 -20.84 -5.15
N LEU A 362 -5.90 -21.12 -5.32
CA LEU A 362 -6.54 -22.29 -4.73
C LEU A 362 -5.98 -23.60 -5.31
N GLU A 363 -5.67 -23.63 -6.60
CA GLU A 363 -5.10 -24.82 -7.25
C GLU A 363 -3.70 -25.14 -6.72
N GLU A 364 -2.89 -24.12 -6.48
CA GLU A 364 -1.56 -24.26 -5.87
C GLU A 364 -1.69 -24.80 -4.43
N PHE A 365 -2.61 -24.25 -3.65
CA PHE A 365 -2.84 -24.68 -2.27
C PHE A 365 -3.30 -26.14 -2.20
N THR A 366 -4.21 -26.55 -3.10
CA THR A 366 -4.64 -27.94 -3.20
C THR A 366 -3.45 -28.86 -3.52
N ARG A 367 -2.59 -28.48 -4.47
CA ARG A 367 -1.37 -29.24 -4.80
C ARG A 367 -0.42 -29.39 -3.61
N ILE A 368 -0.22 -28.32 -2.83
CA ILE A 368 0.61 -28.37 -1.62
C ILE A 368 0.01 -29.32 -0.57
N ILE A 369 -1.31 -29.28 -0.36
CA ILE A 369 -2.02 -30.16 0.56
C ILE A 369 -1.88 -31.63 0.12
N GLU A 370 -2.07 -31.92 -1.16
CA GLU A 370 -1.91 -33.26 -1.73
C GLU A 370 -0.48 -33.77 -1.59
N ALA A 371 0.52 -32.94 -1.93
CA ALA A 371 1.93 -33.27 -1.79
C ALA A 371 2.34 -33.52 -0.33
N ALA A 372 1.67 -32.86 0.62
CA ALA A 372 1.88 -33.11 2.05
C ALA A 372 1.27 -34.42 2.55
N GLY A 373 0.55 -35.20 1.71
CA GLY A 373 -0.16 -36.42 2.11
C GLY A 373 -1.63 -36.19 2.50
N GLY A 374 -2.22 -35.09 2.03
CA GLY A 374 -3.61 -34.71 2.29
C GLY A 374 -3.80 -33.79 3.50
N SER A 375 -5.01 -33.21 3.59
CA SER A 375 -5.37 -32.28 4.66
C SER A 375 -5.54 -33.01 6.00
N PRO A 376 -4.92 -32.53 7.09
CA PRO A 376 -5.25 -32.96 8.44
C PRO A 376 -6.76 -32.82 8.72
N LYS A 377 -7.34 -33.75 9.50
CA LYS A 377 -8.79 -33.78 9.78
C LYS A 377 -9.30 -32.52 10.51
N ASN A 378 -8.42 -31.85 11.23
CA ASN A 378 -8.69 -30.65 12.01
C ASN A 378 -8.27 -29.37 11.28
N LEU A 379 -7.92 -29.43 9.99
CA LEU A 379 -7.57 -28.28 9.17
C LEU A 379 -8.67 -28.01 8.14
N SER A 380 -9.06 -26.74 8.01
CA SER A 380 -10.00 -26.28 6.99
C SER A 380 -9.43 -25.08 6.22
N LEU A 381 -9.76 -25.00 4.92
CA LEU A 381 -9.38 -23.89 4.05
C LEU A 381 -10.56 -22.94 3.86
N MET A 382 -10.33 -21.64 3.99
CA MET A 382 -11.36 -20.61 3.85
C MET A 382 -10.89 -19.49 2.93
N GLN A 383 -11.66 -19.18 1.89
CA GLN A 383 -11.33 -18.13 0.91
C GLN A 383 -12.19 -16.89 1.12
N SER A 384 -13.49 -16.96 0.84
CA SER A 384 -14.42 -15.82 0.83
C SER A 384 -15.67 -16.00 1.68
N GLN A 385 -15.87 -17.16 2.32
CA GLN A 385 -17.10 -17.49 3.03
C GLN A 385 -17.42 -16.55 4.20
N ARG A 386 -16.38 -16.00 4.85
CA ARG A 386 -16.48 -15.08 5.99
C ARG A 386 -15.39 -14.01 5.92
N SER A 387 -15.60 -12.89 6.61
CA SER A 387 -14.58 -11.84 6.76
C SER A 387 -13.38 -12.38 7.55
N SER A 388 -12.16 -11.91 7.21
CA SER A 388 -10.98 -12.20 8.04
C SER A 388 -11.15 -11.69 9.47
N LEU A 389 -11.77 -10.52 9.66
CA LEU A 389 -11.98 -9.91 10.97
C LEU A 389 -12.83 -10.80 11.89
N GLU A 390 -13.91 -11.37 11.37
CA GLU A 390 -14.79 -12.26 12.14
C GLU A 390 -14.06 -13.52 12.58
N VAL A 391 -13.35 -14.17 11.65
CA VAL A 391 -12.58 -15.40 11.93
C VAL A 391 -11.48 -15.09 12.96
N ILE A 392 -10.83 -13.93 12.86
CA ILE A 392 -9.82 -13.48 13.82
C ILE A 392 -10.42 -13.27 15.21
N ALA A 393 -11.57 -12.61 15.32
CA ALA A 393 -12.22 -12.34 16.59
C ALA A 393 -12.70 -13.62 17.30
N GLU A 394 -13.12 -14.64 16.54
CA GLU A 394 -13.55 -15.94 17.07
C GLU A 394 -12.38 -16.88 17.41
N SER A 395 -11.21 -16.71 16.81
CA SER A 395 -10.05 -17.60 17.03
C SER A 395 -9.30 -17.25 18.30
N GLU A 396 -8.75 -18.22 19.03
CA GLU A 396 -7.87 -17.96 20.19
C GLU A 396 -6.56 -17.28 19.75
N VAL A 397 -5.98 -17.76 18.64
CA VAL A 397 -4.71 -17.31 18.10
C VAL A 397 -4.83 -17.00 16.61
N ALA A 398 -4.25 -15.87 16.20
CA ALA A 398 -4.01 -15.53 14.81
C ALA A 398 -2.52 -15.67 14.48
N VAL A 399 -2.21 -16.42 13.42
CA VAL A 399 -0.86 -16.74 12.96
C VAL A 399 -0.64 -16.17 11.56
N GLY A 400 0.52 -15.57 11.30
CA GLY A 400 0.91 -15.08 9.98
C GLY A 400 2.37 -14.64 9.97
N ALA A 401 2.76 -13.78 9.02
CA ALA A 401 4.14 -13.25 8.97
C ALA A 401 4.19 -11.72 9.12
N PHE A 402 3.60 -10.98 8.19
CA PHE A 402 3.68 -9.51 8.15
C PHE A 402 2.42 -8.83 7.62
N SER A 403 1.25 -9.42 7.89
CA SER A 403 -0.05 -8.91 7.41
C SER A 403 -0.62 -7.83 8.32
N THR A 404 -1.36 -6.86 7.76
CA THR A 404 -2.22 -5.96 8.57
C THR A 404 -3.19 -6.74 9.44
N ALA A 405 -3.60 -7.93 8.99
CA ALA A 405 -4.53 -8.80 9.72
C ALA A 405 -3.99 -9.24 11.10
N LEU A 406 -2.67 -9.22 11.31
CA LEU A 406 -2.07 -9.50 12.63
C LEU A 406 -2.16 -8.29 13.57
N ILE A 407 -2.10 -7.08 13.02
CA ILE A 407 -2.35 -5.84 13.78
C ILE A 407 -3.84 -5.74 14.11
N GLU A 408 -4.70 -6.13 13.17
CA GLU A 408 -6.15 -6.25 13.41
C GLU A 408 -6.44 -7.27 14.51
N ALA A 409 -5.76 -8.42 14.51
CA ALA A 409 -5.87 -9.42 15.57
C ALA A 409 -5.50 -8.84 16.95
N ALA A 410 -4.40 -8.10 17.05
CA ALA A 410 -4.03 -7.39 18.27
C ALA A 410 -5.14 -6.40 18.71
N GLY A 411 -5.68 -5.61 17.78
CA GLY A 411 -6.78 -4.68 18.03
C GLY A 411 -8.15 -5.33 18.34
N LEU A 412 -8.32 -6.62 18.06
CA LEU A 412 -9.49 -7.41 18.43
C LEU A 412 -9.26 -8.23 19.73
N GLY A 413 -8.10 -8.08 20.36
CA GLY A 413 -7.72 -8.82 21.56
C GLY A 413 -7.39 -10.29 21.30
N THR A 414 -7.09 -10.65 20.05
CA THR A 414 -6.63 -11.99 19.66
C THR A 414 -5.14 -12.14 19.91
N LYS A 415 -4.71 -13.29 20.43
CA LYS A 415 -3.29 -13.60 20.62
C LYS A 415 -2.61 -13.67 19.25
N VAL A 416 -1.45 -13.06 19.11
CA VAL A 416 -0.75 -12.96 17.83
C VAL A 416 0.52 -13.79 17.85
N ALA A 417 0.66 -14.66 16.85
CA ALA A 417 1.86 -15.42 16.58
C ALA A 417 2.41 -15.04 15.19
N ILE A 418 3.70 -14.74 15.14
CA ILE A 418 4.41 -14.41 13.90
C ILE A 418 5.33 -15.58 13.54
N LEU A 419 5.24 -16.10 12.32
CA LEU A 419 6.24 -16.99 11.75
C LEU A 419 7.35 -16.13 11.13
N ARG A 420 8.62 -16.47 11.40
CA ARG A 420 9.80 -15.80 10.83
C ARG A 420 10.05 -16.16 9.38
N LEU A 421 9.02 -15.97 8.55
CA LEU A 421 9.09 -16.05 7.10
C LEU A 421 9.69 -14.76 6.53
N PRO A 422 10.21 -14.77 5.30
CA PRO A 422 10.78 -13.57 4.70
C PRO A 422 9.81 -12.38 4.77
N GLY A 423 10.29 -11.24 5.27
CA GLY A 423 9.49 -10.02 5.47
C GLY A 423 8.86 -9.86 6.85
N TRP A 424 8.97 -10.85 7.76
CA TRP A 424 8.46 -10.73 9.13
C TRP A 424 8.99 -9.48 9.86
N GLN A 425 10.17 -8.98 9.48
CA GLN A 425 10.76 -7.75 10.04
C GLN A 425 9.87 -6.51 9.86
N HIS A 426 8.92 -6.51 8.92
CA HIS A 426 7.90 -5.46 8.83
C HIS A 426 7.00 -5.38 10.08
N LEU A 427 6.84 -6.46 10.84
CA LEU A 427 6.12 -6.53 12.12
C LEU A 427 7.03 -6.88 13.30
N ALA A 428 8.36 -6.75 13.16
CA ALA A 428 9.27 -6.87 14.30
C ALA A 428 8.87 -5.98 15.50
N PRO A 429 8.39 -4.73 15.30
CA PRO A 429 7.89 -3.89 16.40
C PRO A 429 6.74 -4.51 17.20
N LEU A 430 5.90 -5.37 16.58
CA LEU A 430 4.83 -6.08 17.30
C LEU A 430 5.41 -7.08 18.31
N VAL A 431 6.54 -7.70 17.96
CA VAL A 431 7.23 -8.67 18.81
C VAL A 431 8.05 -7.95 19.87
N GLU A 432 8.84 -6.96 19.46
CA GLU A 432 9.73 -6.17 20.34
C GLU A 432 8.94 -5.38 21.39
N GLY A 433 7.75 -4.89 21.04
CA GLY A 433 6.82 -4.25 21.96
C GLY A 433 6.08 -5.21 22.90
N GLY A 434 6.29 -6.53 22.78
CA GLY A 434 5.64 -7.55 23.60
C GLY A 434 4.17 -7.81 23.24
N TYR A 435 3.73 -7.40 22.05
CA TYR A 435 2.36 -7.52 21.57
C TYR A 435 2.09 -8.82 20.80
N ALA A 436 3.15 -9.50 20.37
CA ALA A 436 3.13 -10.78 19.68
C ALA A 436 4.38 -11.60 20.06
N SER A 437 4.34 -12.90 19.77
CA SER A 437 5.53 -13.76 19.84
C SER A 437 5.92 -14.23 18.43
N ALA A 438 7.23 -14.28 18.14
CA ALA A 438 7.75 -14.80 16.88
C ALA A 438 8.32 -16.21 17.03
N PHE A 439 8.14 -17.04 16.01
CA PHE A 439 8.54 -18.45 15.97
C PHE A 439 9.25 -18.77 14.66
N ASP A 440 10.24 -19.63 14.71
CA ASP A 440 11.01 -20.01 13.52
C ASP A 440 10.23 -20.96 12.59
N ASN A 441 9.32 -21.76 13.15
CA ASN A 441 8.54 -22.77 12.42
C ASN A 441 7.30 -23.24 13.21
N ALA A 442 6.53 -24.15 12.62
CA ALA A 442 5.31 -24.70 13.20
C ALA A 442 5.56 -25.48 14.50
N GLN A 443 6.68 -26.21 14.59
CA GLN A 443 7.04 -26.99 15.77
C GLN A 443 7.35 -26.09 16.97
N ASP A 444 8.10 -25.02 16.77
CA ASP A 444 8.39 -24.01 17.80
C ASP A 444 7.10 -23.33 18.29
N LEU A 445 6.25 -22.89 17.37
CA LEU A 445 4.92 -22.37 17.68
C LEU A 445 4.09 -23.37 18.50
N ALA A 446 4.06 -24.64 18.10
CA ALA A 446 3.28 -25.67 18.80
C ALA A 446 3.79 -25.92 20.22
N THR A 447 5.10 -25.93 20.44
CA THR A 447 5.73 -26.09 21.76
C THR A 447 5.38 -24.92 22.68
N ASN A 448 5.35 -23.70 22.15
CA ASN A 448 5.16 -22.48 22.92
C ASN A 448 3.72 -21.93 22.91
N PHE A 449 2.78 -22.65 22.30
CA PHE A 449 1.41 -22.20 22.05
C PHE A 449 0.69 -21.68 23.31
N GLU A 450 0.80 -22.38 24.43
CA GLU A 450 0.13 -22.02 25.69
C GLU A 450 0.70 -20.74 26.33
N ASN A 451 1.91 -20.32 25.94
CA ASN A 451 2.58 -19.14 26.48
C ASN A 451 2.17 -17.84 25.78
N LEU A 452 1.40 -17.92 24.69
CA LEU A 452 0.95 -16.76 23.92
C LEU A 452 0.05 -15.86 24.75
N ARG A 453 0.27 -14.54 24.61
CA ARG A 453 -0.45 -13.51 25.35
C ARG A 453 -1.18 -12.58 24.39
N VAL A 454 -2.23 -11.94 24.91
CA VAL A 454 -2.93 -10.88 24.19
C VAL A 454 -2.07 -9.61 24.18
N ALA A 455 -2.23 -8.80 23.15
CA ALA A 455 -1.41 -7.61 22.89
C ALA A 455 -1.62 -6.44 23.88
N GLY A 456 -2.52 -6.56 24.87
CA GLY A 456 -2.80 -5.47 25.82
C GLY A 456 -3.86 -4.49 25.29
N ASP A 457 -3.53 -3.19 25.22
CA ASP A 457 -4.51 -2.16 24.85
C ASP A 457 -4.92 -2.26 23.37
N LYS A 458 -6.14 -2.72 23.14
CA LYS A 458 -6.73 -2.84 21.81
C LYS A 458 -6.83 -1.52 21.04
N TYR A 459 -6.91 -0.37 21.73
CA TYR A 459 -7.06 0.94 21.10
C TYR A 459 -5.74 1.53 20.60
N PHE A 460 -4.60 1.02 21.08
CA PHE A 460 -3.29 1.37 20.54
C PHE A 460 -3.14 0.96 19.06
N PHE A 461 -3.68 -0.22 18.71
CA PHE A 461 -3.67 -0.74 17.35
C PHE A 461 -4.76 -0.12 16.47
N TYR A 462 -5.98 0.01 17.01
CA TYR A 462 -7.13 0.56 16.31
C TYR A 462 -7.93 1.48 17.25
N GLY A 463 -7.69 2.78 17.13
CA GLY A 463 -8.26 3.79 18.02
C GLY A 463 -9.77 4.01 17.86
N PRO A 464 -10.39 4.86 18.70
CA PRO A 464 -11.78 5.27 18.54
C PRO A 464 -11.99 5.97 17.19
N LYS A 465 -12.97 5.51 16.40
CA LYS A 465 -13.27 6.06 15.08
C LYS A 465 -13.64 7.54 15.18
N ALA A 466 -12.95 8.37 14.40
CA ALA A 466 -13.27 9.78 14.25
C ALA A 466 -14.48 10.00 13.34
N ASP A 467 -15.17 11.12 13.53
CA ASP A 467 -16.17 11.60 12.59
C ASP A 467 -15.47 12.15 11.33
N ILE A 468 -15.39 11.31 10.28
CA ILE A 468 -14.78 11.66 9.00
C ILE A 468 -15.43 12.90 8.40
N ALA A 469 -16.75 13.08 8.53
CA ALA A 469 -17.43 14.23 7.99
C ALA A 469 -16.94 15.54 8.63
N SER A 470 -16.62 15.52 9.92
CA SER A 470 -16.01 16.65 10.62
C SER A 470 -14.55 16.88 10.22
N LEU A 471 -13.78 15.82 9.92
CA LEU A 471 -12.38 15.93 9.50
C LEU A 471 -12.23 16.50 8.09
N VAL A 472 -13.17 16.21 7.19
CA VAL A 472 -13.12 16.64 5.80
C VAL A 472 -13.91 17.90 5.50
N ARG A 473 -14.49 18.55 6.53
CA ARG A 473 -15.23 19.82 6.36
C ARG A 473 -14.36 20.83 5.62
N LEU A 474 -14.88 21.24 4.48
CA LEU A 474 -14.33 22.31 3.68
C LEU A 474 -14.86 23.60 4.30
N GLY A 475 -14.03 24.25 5.12
CA GLY A 475 -14.38 25.48 5.83
C GLY A 475 -14.98 26.57 4.94
#